data_AF-A0A2M7AHH4-F1
#
_entry.id   AF-A0A2M7AHH4-F1
#
_cell.length_a   1.000
_cell.length_b   1.000
_cell.length_c   1.000
_cell.angle_alpha   90.00
_cell.angle_beta   90.00
_cell.angle_gamma   90.00
#
_symmetry.space_group_name_H-M   'P 1'
#
loop_
_entity.id
_entity.type
_entity.pdbx_description
1 polymer ?
#
loop_
_entity_poly.entity_id
_entity_poly.type
_entity_poly.pdbx_seq_one_letter_code
_entity_poly.pdbx_strand_id
1 'polypeptide(L)'
;MTPRGRDMCESQIWLAPRKLRDDTFMSLSPEQAAEAPFDVGDILAAAVGATFGKTYLHALDIGPAAFAGYLVRISPSADFEPRFMAYWTESCHYWDQVNTRVVQSTIQNFSAAKYAELRLPGPPRDAQRAIADYLDRETARLDALLAAKERLLGLLAEKRRALITRAVTRGLDPNVPLRDSGLPWIGEVPEHWEIWKVGHFAEIGNGSTPNHDNANYWTDGSIPWLNSSVVNQDDVTDADQFVTEIALRECHLPLVQPGSILVGITGQGKTRGQAVVLSIEATINQHMAFVRPEHRRVDARFLRWVFFAAYDYLRYISDDAGGTKGALTCEEVAVFKVPLPPIDEQRAIVAHVTAETGKLDALRAATERTIGLLRERCAALIAEAVTGRLPL
;
A
#
# COMPACT_ATOMS: atom_id res chain seq x y z
N MET A 1 -0.99 -23.92 -23.86
CA MET A 1 -1.40 -22.56 -24.26
C MET A 1 -2.02 -21.90 -23.04
N THR A 2 -1.26 -21.11 -22.31
CA THR A 2 -1.69 -20.43 -21.08
C THR A 2 -1.86 -18.93 -21.36
N PRO A 3 -2.97 -18.30 -20.95
CA PRO A 3 -3.17 -16.87 -21.09
C PRO A 3 -2.43 -16.16 -19.94
N ARG A 4 -1.15 -15.80 -20.16
CA ARG A 4 -0.38 -14.93 -19.24
C ARG A 4 0.01 -13.58 -19.87
N GLY A 5 -0.49 -13.29 -21.08
CA GLY A 5 -0.15 -12.06 -21.82
C GLY A 5 -0.99 -10.83 -21.46
N ARG A 6 -2.14 -10.99 -20.78
CA ARG A 6 -3.01 -9.85 -20.42
C ARG A 6 -2.61 -9.16 -19.11
N ASP A 7 -2.19 -9.93 -18.10
CA ASP A 7 -1.98 -9.40 -16.73
C ASP A 7 -0.79 -8.43 -16.59
N MET A 8 0.21 -8.51 -17.49
CA MET A 8 1.33 -7.56 -17.50
C MET A 8 0.97 -6.23 -18.17
N CYS A 9 -0.07 -6.19 -19.01
CA CYS A 9 -0.52 -4.95 -19.61
C CYS A 9 -1.17 -4.06 -18.55
N GLU A 10 -1.92 -4.62 -17.58
CA GLU A 10 -2.70 -3.83 -16.61
C GLU A 10 -1.87 -3.21 -15.47
N SER A 11 -0.73 -3.80 -15.12
CA SER A 11 0.09 -3.35 -13.96
C SER A 11 1.15 -2.30 -14.28
N GLN A 12 1.34 -1.95 -15.55
CA GLN A 12 2.41 -1.03 -16.00
C GLN A 12 1.96 0.04 -17.00
N ILE A 13 0.66 0.35 -17.08
CA ILE A 13 0.16 1.41 -17.97
C ILE A 13 0.46 2.77 -17.35
N TRP A 14 1.40 3.48 -17.96
CA TRP A 14 1.70 4.87 -17.63
C TRP A 14 0.86 5.78 -18.51
N LEU A 15 0.36 6.85 -17.91
CA LEU A 15 -0.75 7.66 -18.44
C LEU A 15 -0.27 8.76 -19.39
N ALA A 16 1.04 8.96 -19.46
CA ALA A 16 1.73 9.94 -20.28
C ALA A 16 3.18 9.47 -20.51
N PRO A 17 3.93 10.07 -21.46
CA PRO A 17 5.37 9.85 -21.58
C PRO A 17 6.04 10.06 -20.21
N ARG A 18 6.98 9.17 -19.89
CA ARG A 18 7.54 9.11 -18.54
C ARG A 18 8.26 10.41 -18.19
N LYS A 19 8.20 10.76 -16.90
CA LYS A 19 9.05 11.79 -16.30
C LYS A 19 10.15 11.12 -15.49
N LEU A 20 11.34 11.70 -15.49
CA LEU A 20 12.41 11.29 -14.59
C LEU A 20 12.03 11.66 -13.15
N ARG A 21 12.56 10.90 -12.18
CA ARG A 21 12.42 11.24 -10.76
C ARG A 21 13.46 12.31 -10.40
N ASP A 22 13.15 13.17 -9.43
CA ASP A 22 14.04 14.26 -9.01
C ASP A 22 15.42 13.78 -8.51
N ASP A 23 15.52 12.54 -8.03
CA ASP A 23 16.75 11.89 -7.56
C ASP A 23 17.57 11.21 -8.68
N THR A 24 17.16 11.33 -9.94
CA THR A 24 17.79 10.64 -11.08
C THR A 24 19.03 11.38 -11.62
N PHE A 25 19.19 12.65 -11.27
CA PHE A 25 20.23 13.51 -11.85
C PHE A 25 21.59 13.29 -11.18
N MET A 26 22.61 13.02 -11.99
CA MET A 26 24.02 13.02 -11.59
C MET A 26 24.77 14.04 -12.45
N SER A 27 25.61 14.86 -11.83
CA SER A 27 26.45 15.81 -12.55
C SER A 27 27.69 15.11 -13.12
N LEU A 28 27.92 15.29 -14.43
CA LEU A 28 29.13 14.86 -15.13
C LEU A 28 29.94 16.08 -15.57
N SER A 29 31.24 15.91 -15.81
CA SER A 29 32.00 16.96 -16.49
C SER A 29 31.51 17.12 -17.94
N PRO A 30 31.61 18.32 -18.55
CA PRO A 30 31.20 18.53 -19.94
C PRO A 30 31.91 17.59 -20.94
N GLU A 31 33.16 17.24 -20.67
CA GLU A 31 33.95 16.31 -21.50
C GLU A 31 33.38 14.89 -21.46
N GLN A 32 32.97 14.40 -20.28
CA GLN A 32 32.35 13.08 -20.14
C GLN A 32 30.92 13.06 -20.70
N ALA A 33 30.18 14.15 -20.56
CA ALA A 33 28.83 14.26 -21.12
C ALA A 33 28.84 14.25 -22.67
N ALA A 34 29.92 14.74 -23.29
CA ALA A 34 30.05 14.79 -24.74
C ALA A 34 30.23 13.41 -25.40
N GLU A 35 30.57 12.36 -24.64
CA GLU A 35 30.73 11.00 -25.19
C GLU A 35 29.40 10.35 -25.59
N ALA A 36 28.30 10.74 -24.94
CA ALA A 36 26.98 10.18 -25.18
C ALA A 36 25.89 11.25 -25.04
N PRO A 37 25.86 12.26 -25.95
CA PRO A 37 24.91 13.34 -25.87
C PRO A 37 23.49 12.84 -26.11
N PHE A 38 22.56 13.46 -25.42
CA PHE A 38 21.13 13.20 -25.50
C PHE A 38 20.43 14.53 -25.78
N ASP A 39 19.79 14.65 -26.95
CA ASP A 39 19.23 15.90 -27.43
C ASP A 39 17.72 15.96 -27.22
N VAL A 40 17.16 17.17 -27.17
CA VAL A 40 15.71 17.38 -27.04
C VAL A 40 14.98 16.66 -28.18
N GLY A 41 13.96 15.87 -27.82
CA GLY A 41 13.22 15.04 -28.77
C GLY A 41 13.77 13.62 -28.95
N ASP A 42 14.96 13.31 -28.44
CA ASP A 42 15.41 11.92 -28.35
C ASP A 42 14.60 11.14 -27.31
N ILE A 43 14.49 9.83 -27.52
CA ILE A 43 13.85 8.90 -26.59
C ILE A 43 14.93 7.96 -26.03
N LEU A 44 15.06 7.86 -24.70
CA LEU A 44 15.86 6.81 -24.07
C LEU A 44 15.01 5.60 -23.79
N ALA A 45 15.54 4.42 -24.08
CA ALA A 45 14.90 3.15 -23.78
C ALA A 45 15.83 2.27 -22.93
N ALA A 46 15.29 1.69 -21.86
CA ALA A 46 16.04 0.76 -21.01
C ALA A 46 16.27 -0.57 -21.73
N ALA A 47 17.52 -1.00 -21.86
CA ALA A 47 17.85 -2.26 -22.51
C ALA A 47 17.91 -3.45 -21.53
N VAL A 48 18.19 -3.23 -20.25
CA VAL A 48 18.51 -4.31 -19.30
C VAL A 48 17.72 -4.23 -17.99
N GLY A 49 17.61 -5.38 -17.31
CA GLY A 49 17.06 -5.49 -15.96
C GLY A 49 15.54 -5.40 -15.91
N ALA A 50 14.97 -5.26 -14.71
CA ALA A 50 13.51 -5.24 -14.48
C ALA A 50 12.78 -4.03 -15.12
N THR A 51 13.54 -3.11 -15.72
CA THR A 51 13.03 -1.92 -16.39
C THR A 51 13.16 -1.99 -17.91
N PHE A 52 13.59 -3.11 -18.50
CA PHE A 52 13.69 -3.23 -19.96
C PHE A 52 12.39 -2.82 -20.68
N GLY A 53 12.50 -2.20 -21.87
CA GLY A 53 11.35 -1.71 -22.64
C GLY A 53 10.76 -0.38 -22.13
N LYS A 54 11.16 0.12 -20.96
CA LYS A 54 10.68 1.41 -20.46
C LYS A 54 11.35 2.54 -21.24
N THR A 55 10.58 3.56 -21.64
CA THR A 55 11.07 4.68 -22.46
C THR A 55 10.89 6.04 -21.79
N TYR A 56 11.73 7.02 -22.14
CA TYR A 56 11.69 8.39 -21.66
C TYR A 56 11.91 9.35 -22.83
N LEU A 57 11.01 10.31 -23.04
CA LEU A 57 11.18 11.37 -24.03
C LEU A 57 11.93 12.55 -23.41
N HIS A 58 13.04 12.99 -24.03
CA HIS A 58 13.73 14.21 -23.62
C HIS A 58 12.86 15.43 -23.87
N ALA A 59 12.37 16.03 -22.79
CA ALA A 59 11.71 17.33 -22.85
C ALA A 59 12.73 18.49 -22.80
N LEU A 60 12.30 19.66 -23.25
CA LEU A 60 13.10 20.91 -23.37
C LEU A 60 13.67 21.44 -22.04
N ASP A 61 13.28 20.88 -20.90
CA ASP A 61 13.41 21.48 -19.56
C ASP A 61 14.68 21.08 -18.79
N ILE A 62 15.43 20.08 -19.25
CA ILE A 62 16.59 19.53 -18.53
C ILE A 62 17.96 19.97 -19.06
N GLY A 63 18.02 20.74 -20.15
CA GLY A 63 19.27 21.21 -20.75
C GLY A 63 20.13 20.08 -21.34
N PRO A 64 21.42 20.34 -21.68
CA PRO A 64 22.31 19.32 -22.23
C PRO A 64 22.49 18.16 -21.25
N ALA A 65 22.18 16.94 -21.70
CA ALA A 65 22.24 15.74 -20.88
C ALA A 65 23.05 14.63 -21.56
N ALA A 66 23.51 13.68 -20.76
CA ALA A 66 24.13 12.44 -21.22
C ALA A 66 23.41 11.24 -20.59
N PHE A 67 23.53 10.08 -21.24
CA PHE A 67 22.86 8.86 -20.80
C PHE A 67 23.84 7.74 -20.47
N ALA A 68 23.46 6.86 -19.56
CA ALA A 68 24.30 5.73 -19.17
C ALA A 68 24.35 4.66 -20.28
N GLY A 69 25.49 4.01 -20.46
CA GLY A 69 25.74 3.06 -21.57
C GLY A 69 24.87 1.80 -21.62
N TYR A 70 24.04 1.55 -20.60
CA TYR A 70 23.05 0.46 -20.60
C TYR A 70 21.67 0.90 -21.15
N LEU A 71 21.53 2.16 -21.53
CA LEU A 71 20.34 2.71 -22.20
C LEU A 71 20.57 2.79 -23.72
N VAL A 72 19.48 2.76 -24.46
CA VAL A 72 19.46 2.92 -25.91
C VAL A 72 18.85 4.27 -26.23
N ARG A 73 19.55 5.08 -27.01
CA ARG A 73 19.04 6.33 -27.56
C ARG A 73 18.33 6.06 -28.89
N ILE A 74 17.09 6.53 -28.99
CA ILE A 74 16.27 6.50 -30.20
C ILE A 74 16.09 7.95 -30.63
N SER A 75 16.67 8.31 -31.78
CA SER A 75 16.57 9.65 -32.36
C SER A 75 15.54 9.66 -33.49
N PRO A 76 14.38 10.31 -33.33
CA PRO A 76 13.36 10.39 -34.37
C PRO A 76 13.90 11.07 -35.65
N SER A 77 13.53 10.54 -36.82
CA SER A 77 13.80 11.24 -38.09
C SER A 77 12.89 12.47 -38.24
N ALA A 78 13.20 13.33 -39.20
CA ALA A 78 12.39 14.53 -39.47
C ALA A 78 10.92 14.23 -39.85
N ASP A 79 10.62 12.99 -40.25
CA ASP A 79 9.27 12.55 -40.62
C ASP A 79 8.42 12.13 -39.41
N PHE A 80 9.05 11.97 -38.24
CA PHE A 80 8.38 11.53 -37.02
C PHE A 80 8.34 12.62 -35.95
N GLU A 81 7.15 12.83 -35.40
CA GLU A 81 6.94 13.69 -34.23
C GLU A 81 7.37 12.93 -32.95
N PRO A 82 8.35 13.43 -32.18
CA PRO A 82 8.86 12.73 -31.00
C PRO A 82 7.78 12.37 -29.97
N ARG A 83 6.82 13.26 -29.72
CA ARG A 83 5.70 13.01 -28.79
C ARG A 83 4.82 11.86 -29.25
N PHE A 84 4.55 11.76 -30.55
CA PHE A 84 3.78 10.64 -31.10
C PHE A 84 4.50 9.31 -30.89
N MET A 85 5.81 9.26 -31.16
CA MET A 85 6.62 8.06 -30.88
C MET A 85 6.60 7.70 -29.39
N ALA A 86 6.71 8.68 -28.51
CA ALA A 86 6.65 8.47 -27.06
C ALA A 86 5.28 7.97 -26.58
N TYR A 87 4.17 8.42 -27.17
CA TYR A 87 2.85 7.85 -26.87
C TYR A 87 2.72 6.41 -27.40
N TRP A 88 3.30 6.11 -28.57
CA TRP A 88 3.27 4.76 -29.11
C TRP A 88 4.04 3.77 -28.22
N THR A 89 5.16 4.18 -27.61
CA THR A 89 5.92 3.33 -26.67
C THR A 89 5.17 3.06 -25.36
N GLU A 90 4.11 3.80 -25.05
CA GLU A 90 3.23 3.51 -23.91
C GLU A 90 2.00 2.67 -24.31
N SER A 91 1.84 2.33 -25.60
CA SER A 91 0.71 1.53 -26.10
C SER A 91 0.91 0.02 -25.90
N CYS A 92 -0.19 -0.74 -25.83
CA CYS A 92 -0.15 -2.20 -25.77
C CYS A 92 0.52 -2.84 -27.00
N HIS A 93 0.46 -2.20 -28.16
CA HIS A 93 1.09 -2.67 -29.40
C HIS A 93 2.62 -2.62 -29.36
N TYR A 94 3.18 -1.63 -28.67
CA TYR A 94 4.62 -1.58 -28.40
C TYR A 94 5.02 -2.72 -27.47
N TRP A 95 4.32 -2.86 -26.34
CA TRP A 95 4.64 -3.87 -25.34
C TRP A 95 4.47 -5.31 -25.86
N ASP A 96 3.50 -5.57 -26.73
CA ASP A 96 3.37 -6.87 -27.40
C ASP A 96 4.60 -7.18 -28.27
N GLN A 97 5.10 -6.19 -29.02
CA GLN A 97 6.31 -6.37 -29.84
C GLN A 97 7.58 -6.55 -29.02
N VAL A 98 7.72 -5.81 -27.91
CA VAL A 98 8.85 -5.97 -26.98
C VAL A 98 8.79 -7.36 -26.34
N ASN A 99 7.66 -7.74 -25.74
CA ASN A 99 7.53 -9.01 -25.01
C ASN A 99 7.72 -10.24 -25.90
N THR A 100 7.29 -10.20 -27.17
CA THR A 100 7.50 -11.30 -28.12
C THR A 100 8.95 -11.45 -28.59
N ARG A 101 9.81 -10.44 -28.38
CA ARG A 101 11.21 -10.41 -28.83
C ARG A 101 12.24 -10.46 -27.69
N VAL A 102 11.76 -10.50 -26.45
CA VAL A 102 12.60 -10.73 -25.28
C VAL A 102 13.03 -12.19 -25.25
N VAL A 103 14.33 -12.42 -25.18
CA VAL A 103 14.88 -13.74 -24.91
C VAL A 103 14.83 -13.93 -23.40
N GLN A 104 14.07 -14.90 -22.91
CA GLN A 104 14.05 -15.25 -21.49
C GLN A 104 15.39 -15.93 -21.11
N SER A 105 16.36 -15.13 -20.69
CA SER A 105 17.56 -15.57 -19.97
C SER A 105 17.62 -14.91 -18.58
N THR A 106 18.58 -15.29 -17.74
CA THR A 106 18.74 -14.79 -16.35
C THR A 106 18.86 -13.26 -16.25
N ILE A 107 19.27 -12.57 -17.32
CA ILE A 107 19.22 -11.11 -17.47
C ILE A 107 18.45 -10.81 -18.75
N GLN A 108 17.25 -10.25 -18.63
CA GLN A 108 16.48 -9.77 -19.77
C GLN A 108 17.23 -8.62 -20.44
N ASN A 109 17.55 -8.78 -21.73
CA ASN A 109 18.24 -7.77 -22.54
C ASN A 109 17.48 -7.52 -23.86
N PHE A 110 17.23 -6.23 -24.12
CA PHE A 110 16.61 -5.71 -25.32
C PHE A 110 17.57 -4.72 -26.00
N SER A 111 18.41 -5.23 -26.91
CA SER A 111 19.48 -4.46 -27.55
C SER A 111 18.94 -3.39 -28.51
N ALA A 112 19.80 -2.41 -28.86
CA ALA A 112 19.48 -1.38 -29.85
C ALA A 112 19.01 -1.98 -31.20
N ALA A 113 19.61 -3.09 -31.63
CA ALA A 113 19.17 -3.80 -32.84
C ALA A 113 17.72 -4.28 -32.75
N LYS A 114 17.30 -4.79 -31.58
CA LYS A 114 15.90 -5.21 -31.37
C LYS A 114 14.94 -4.03 -31.34
N TYR A 115 15.35 -2.89 -30.79
CA TYR A 115 14.55 -1.65 -30.86
C TYR A 115 14.36 -1.18 -32.31
N ALA A 116 15.39 -1.30 -33.15
CA ALA A 116 15.31 -0.93 -34.56
C ALA A 116 14.37 -1.82 -35.40
N GLU A 117 14.07 -3.04 -34.93
CA GLU A 117 13.14 -3.97 -35.58
C GLU A 117 11.66 -3.71 -35.24
N LEU A 118 11.38 -2.85 -34.26
CA LEU A 118 10.02 -2.56 -33.85
C LEU A 118 9.28 -1.77 -34.94
N ARG A 119 7.99 -2.11 -35.15
CA ARG A 119 7.14 -1.49 -36.15
C ARG A 119 6.18 -0.51 -35.49
N LEU A 120 6.33 0.77 -35.81
CA LEU A 120 5.41 1.83 -35.42
C LEU A 120 4.50 2.26 -36.59
N PRO A 121 3.26 2.67 -36.33
CA PRO A 121 2.44 3.37 -37.32
C PRO A 121 3.11 4.66 -37.79
N GLY A 122 3.02 4.96 -39.08
CA GLY A 122 3.63 6.16 -39.69
C GLY A 122 2.61 6.99 -40.48
N PRO A 123 1.61 7.61 -39.83
CA PRO A 123 0.75 8.58 -40.52
C PRO A 123 1.57 9.83 -40.89
N PRO A 124 1.06 10.72 -41.78
CA PRO A 124 1.73 11.98 -42.10
C PRO A 124 2.08 12.78 -40.85
N ARG A 125 3.21 13.49 -40.85
CA ARG A 125 3.73 14.20 -39.67
C ARG A 125 2.71 15.16 -39.05
N ASP A 126 1.90 15.84 -39.85
CA ASP A 126 0.84 16.73 -39.36
C ASP A 126 -0.23 15.97 -38.57
N ALA A 127 -0.59 14.76 -39.01
CA ALA A 127 -1.50 13.88 -38.27
C ALA A 127 -0.85 13.35 -36.98
N GLN A 128 0.43 12.99 -37.01
CA GLN A 128 1.16 12.61 -35.79
C GLN A 128 1.14 13.74 -34.75
N ARG A 129 1.33 15.00 -35.19
CA ARG A 129 1.26 16.17 -34.32
C ARG A 129 -0.15 16.38 -33.76
N ALA A 130 -1.19 16.28 -34.58
CA ALA A 130 -2.57 16.38 -34.13
C ALA A 130 -2.92 15.32 -33.08
N ILE A 131 -2.48 14.07 -33.30
CA ILE A 131 -2.63 12.96 -32.33
C ILE A 131 -1.89 13.26 -31.04
N ALA A 132 -0.63 13.70 -31.11
CA ALA A 132 0.17 14.04 -29.94
C ALA A 132 -0.45 15.19 -29.13
N ASP A 133 -0.90 16.26 -29.80
CA ASP A 133 -1.56 17.40 -29.15
C ASP A 133 -2.90 17.00 -28.51
N TYR A 134 -3.64 16.09 -29.13
CA TYR A 134 -4.84 15.51 -28.53
C TYR A 134 -4.52 14.70 -27.28
N LEU A 135 -3.54 13.80 -27.37
CA LEU A 135 -3.13 12.95 -26.27
C LEU A 135 -2.59 13.77 -25.11
N ASP A 136 -1.76 14.79 -25.35
CA ASP A 136 -1.26 15.69 -24.30
C ASP A 136 -2.38 16.34 -23.49
N ARG A 137 -3.45 16.80 -24.15
CA ARG A 137 -4.59 17.41 -23.45
C ARG A 137 -5.38 16.39 -22.64
N GLU A 138 -5.68 15.24 -23.24
CA GLU A 138 -6.52 14.23 -22.58
C GLU A 138 -5.78 13.54 -21.43
N THR A 139 -4.49 13.23 -21.60
CA THR A 139 -3.67 12.63 -20.53
C THR A 139 -3.46 13.60 -19.38
N ALA A 140 -3.18 14.89 -19.66
CA ALA A 140 -3.10 15.91 -18.62
C ALA A 140 -4.42 16.06 -17.84
N ARG A 141 -5.57 15.96 -18.52
CA ARG A 141 -6.88 15.98 -17.86
C ARG A 141 -7.10 14.74 -16.98
N LEU A 142 -6.71 13.56 -17.45
CA LEU A 142 -6.82 12.31 -16.69
C LEU A 142 -5.89 12.30 -15.48
N ASP A 143 -4.66 12.79 -15.62
CA ASP A 143 -3.71 12.95 -14.52
C ASP A 143 -4.25 13.88 -13.44
N ALA A 144 -4.84 15.02 -13.82
CA ALA A 144 -5.46 15.93 -12.87
C ALA A 144 -6.63 15.26 -12.12
N LEU A 145 -7.44 14.46 -12.80
CA LEU A 145 -8.52 13.69 -12.17
C LEU A 145 -7.99 12.63 -11.21
N LEU A 146 -6.94 11.90 -11.59
CA LEU A 146 -6.33 10.87 -10.76
C LEU A 146 -5.71 11.48 -9.50
N ALA A 147 -4.96 12.57 -9.64
CA ALA A 147 -4.41 13.30 -8.49
C ALA A 147 -5.51 13.77 -7.52
N ALA A 148 -6.65 14.24 -8.04
CA ALA A 148 -7.79 14.62 -7.22
C ALA A 148 -8.42 13.40 -6.49
N LYS A 149 -8.48 12.23 -7.14
CA LYS A 149 -8.98 10.99 -6.52
C LYS A 149 -8.02 10.43 -5.47
N GLU A 150 -6.72 10.47 -5.70
CA GLU A 150 -5.71 10.07 -4.73
C GLU A 150 -5.72 10.99 -3.50
N ARG A 151 -5.87 12.30 -3.70
CA ARG A 151 -6.10 13.25 -2.60
C ARG A 151 -7.36 12.94 -1.82
N LEU A 152 -8.46 12.56 -2.49
CA LEU A 152 -9.69 12.15 -1.82
C LEU A 152 -9.47 10.91 -0.95
N LEU A 153 -8.73 9.90 -1.41
CA LEU A 153 -8.39 8.72 -0.60
C LEU A 153 -7.64 9.11 0.68
N GLY A 154 -6.69 10.05 0.59
CA GLY A 154 -5.98 10.59 1.75
C GLY A 154 -6.94 11.26 2.76
N LEU A 155 -7.84 12.13 2.28
CA LEU A 155 -8.83 12.80 3.12
C LEU A 155 -9.82 11.83 3.77
N LEU A 156 -10.21 10.76 3.08
CA LEU A 156 -11.07 9.72 3.63
C LEU A 156 -10.37 8.96 4.76
N ALA A 157 -9.08 8.65 4.60
CA ALA A 157 -8.29 8.00 5.64
C ALA A 157 -8.12 8.89 6.88
N GLU A 158 -7.85 10.18 6.67
CA GLU A 158 -7.76 11.19 7.75
C GLU A 158 -9.11 11.30 8.48
N LYS A 159 -10.22 11.45 7.75
CA LYS A 159 -11.56 11.53 8.32
C LYS A 159 -11.92 10.27 9.11
N ARG A 160 -11.60 9.07 8.61
CA ARG A 160 -11.82 7.80 9.32
C ARG A 160 -11.06 7.79 10.65
N ARG A 161 -9.78 8.18 10.63
CA ARG A 161 -8.95 8.25 11.83
C ARG A 161 -9.51 9.25 12.84
N ALA A 162 -9.81 10.47 12.42
CA ALA A 162 -10.36 11.51 13.28
C ALA A 162 -11.70 11.13 13.90
N LEU A 163 -12.60 10.51 13.13
CA LEU A 163 -13.89 10.00 13.60
C LEU A 163 -13.70 8.98 14.72
N ILE A 164 -12.88 7.94 14.48
CA ILE A 164 -12.62 6.87 15.46
C ILE A 164 -11.99 7.48 16.72
N THR A 165 -10.90 8.25 16.56
CA THR A 165 -10.16 8.85 17.67
C THR A 165 -11.06 9.74 18.51
N ARG A 166 -11.88 10.61 17.89
CA ARG A 166 -12.81 11.45 18.63
C ARG A 166 -13.83 10.61 19.40
N ALA A 167 -14.43 9.61 18.78
CA ALA A 167 -15.47 8.80 19.40
C ALA A 167 -14.94 8.02 20.62
N VAL A 168 -13.73 7.46 20.55
CA VAL A 168 -13.14 6.68 21.66
C VAL A 168 -12.38 7.50 22.70
N THR A 169 -12.23 8.82 22.49
CA THR A 169 -11.60 9.72 23.48
C THR A 169 -12.57 10.73 24.07
N ARG A 170 -13.60 11.15 23.34
CA ARG A 170 -14.56 12.19 23.74
C ARG A 170 -16.02 11.74 23.74
N GLY A 171 -16.30 10.48 23.40
CA GLY A 171 -17.66 9.95 23.31
C GLY A 171 -18.46 10.52 22.13
N LEU A 172 -19.78 10.31 22.17
CA LEU A 172 -20.69 10.73 21.11
C LEU A 172 -21.40 12.07 21.37
N ASP A 173 -21.59 12.44 22.65
CA ASP A 173 -22.23 13.69 23.03
C ASP A 173 -21.23 14.86 22.96
N PRO A 174 -21.42 15.85 22.06
CA PRO A 174 -20.53 16.99 21.97
C PRO A 174 -20.59 17.95 23.17
N ASN A 175 -21.62 17.86 24.02
CA ASN A 175 -21.82 18.76 25.15
C ASN A 175 -21.44 18.14 26.50
N VAL A 176 -20.90 16.92 26.49
CA VAL A 176 -20.48 16.27 27.73
C VAL A 176 -19.35 17.05 28.41
N PRO A 177 -19.41 17.29 29.73
CA PRO A 177 -18.29 17.89 30.46
C PRO A 177 -17.02 17.06 30.28
N LEU A 178 -15.91 17.75 30.03
CA LEU A 178 -14.61 17.13 29.84
C LEU A 178 -13.69 17.41 31.03
N ARG A 179 -12.80 16.47 31.32
CA ARG A 179 -11.70 16.63 32.27
C ARG A 179 -10.39 16.18 31.63
N ASP A 180 -9.27 16.67 32.15
CA ASP A 180 -7.96 16.13 31.79
C ASP A 180 -7.90 14.63 32.14
N SER A 181 -7.52 13.81 31.17
CA SER A 181 -7.34 12.38 31.34
C SER A 181 -6.05 12.04 32.09
N GLY A 182 -5.07 12.94 32.08
CA GLY A 182 -3.71 12.67 32.53
C GLY A 182 -2.95 11.68 31.64
N LEU A 183 -3.47 11.38 30.44
CA LEU A 183 -2.85 10.50 29.46
C LEU A 183 -2.17 11.33 28.35
N PRO A 184 -0.86 11.13 28.09
CA PRO A 184 -0.12 11.93 27.11
C PRO A 184 -0.67 11.91 25.68
N TRP A 185 -1.48 10.90 25.33
CA TRP A 185 -1.95 10.66 23.96
C TRP A 185 -3.42 11.05 23.72
N ILE A 186 -4.17 11.46 24.75
CA ILE A 186 -5.62 11.77 24.65
C ILE A 186 -5.92 13.24 24.94
N GLY A 187 -5.21 13.85 25.92
CA GLY A 187 -5.61 15.14 26.47
C GLY A 187 -6.86 15.00 27.34
N GLU A 188 -8.02 15.42 26.84
CA GLU A 188 -9.28 15.45 27.60
C GLU A 188 -10.21 14.26 27.30
N VAL A 189 -10.93 13.81 28.32
CA VAL A 189 -11.98 12.76 28.24
C VAL A 189 -13.25 13.22 28.96
N PRO A 190 -14.42 12.63 28.67
CA PRO A 190 -15.64 12.89 29.44
C PRO A 190 -15.44 12.66 30.93
N GLU A 191 -15.99 13.56 31.75
CA GLU A 191 -15.73 13.59 33.19
C GLU A 191 -16.08 12.26 33.88
N HIS A 192 -17.17 11.63 33.44
CA HIS A 192 -17.68 10.36 33.96
C HIS A 192 -16.90 9.13 33.49
N TRP A 193 -15.96 9.26 32.55
CA TRP A 193 -15.12 8.15 32.11
C TRP A 193 -14.01 7.89 33.12
N GLU A 194 -13.73 6.62 33.39
CA GLU A 194 -12.61 6.21 34.24
C GLU A 194 -11.38 5.89 33.40
N ILE A 195 -10.19 5.98 34.02
CA ILE A 195 -8.93 5.59 33.37
C ILE A 195 -8.42 4.32 34.02
N TRP A 196 -8.27 3.26 33.23
CA TRP A 196 -7.87 1.94 33.71
C TRP A 196 -6.62 1.43 32.99
N LYS A 197 -5.80 0.65 33.70
CA LYS A 197 -4.75 -0.15 33.06
C LYS A 197 -5.38 -1.36 32.38
N VAL A 198 -4.93 -1.73 31.19
CA VAL A 198 -5.49 -2.88 30.45
C VAL A 198 -5.44 -4.16 31.28
N GLY A 199 -4.33 -4.42 31.98
CA GLY A 199 -4.16 -5.60 32.83
C GLY A 199 -5.08 -5.67 34.05
N HIS A 200 -5.85 -4.62 34.37
CA HIS A 200 -6.85 -4.68 35.44
C HIS A 200 -8.15 -5.35 35.00
N PHE A 201 -8.44 -5.41 33.70
CA PHE A 201 -9.69 -5.93 33.17
C PHE A 201 -9.51 -6.91 32.01
N ALA A 202 -8.27 -7.24 31.65
CA ALA A 202 -7.95 -8.19 30.60
C ALA A 202 -6.80 -9.11 31.01
N GLU A 203 -6.84 -10.34 30.52
CA GLU A 203 -5.69 -11.24 30.53
C GLU A 203 -4.82 -10.93 29.30
N ILE A 204 -3.51 -10.84 29.50
CA ILE A 204 -2.55 -10.56 28.43
C ILE A 204 -1.50 -11.68 28.41
N GLY A 205 -1.21 -12.17 27.21
CA GLY A 205 -0.13 -13.13 26.98
C GLY A 205 0.30 -13.12 25.52
N ASN A 206 1.30 -13.92 25.19
CA ASN A 206 1.76 -14.16 23.82
C ASN A 206 1.83 -15.66 23.56
N GLY A 207 2.16 -16.06 22.33
CA GLY A 207 2.44 -17.46 22.01
C GLY A 207 3.86 -17.67 21.49
N SER A 208 4.07 -18.75 20.75
CA SER A 208 5.35 -19.07 20.14
C SER A 208 5.20 -19.56 18.70
N THR A 209 6.32 -19.60 17.98
CA THR A 209 6.41 -20.28 16.67
C THR A 209 6.98 -21.67 16.91
N PRO A 210 6.22 -22.75 16.70
CA PRO A 210 6.77 -24.11 16.71
C PRO A 210 7.91 -24.23 15.71
N ASN A 211 8.86 -25.13 15.95
CA ASN A 211 9.95 -25.35 15.00
C ASN A 211 9.38 -25.77 13.63
N HIS A 212 9.62 -24.97 12.59
CA HIS A 212 9.16 -25.26 11.22
C HIS A 212 9.79 -26.52 10.63
N ASP A 213 10.98 -26.91 11.09
CA ASP A 213 11.65 -28.13 10.62
C ASP A 213 11.03 -29.41 11.21
N ASN A 214 10.21 -29.30 12.26
CA ASN A 214 9.51 -30.44 12.85
C ASN A 214 8.14 -30.63 12.16
N ALA A 215 8.11 -31.47 11.12
CA ALA A 215 6.89 -31.76 10.36
C ALA A 215 5.72 -32.26 11.23
N ASN A 216 5.97 -32.89 12.39
CA ASN A 216 4.92 -33.36 13.31
C ASN A 216 4.09 -32.21 13.89
N TYR A 217 4.59 -30.97 13.86
CA TYR A 217 3.87 -29.80 14.35
C TYR A 217 2.90 -29.20 13.31
N TRP A 218 3.04 -29.53 12.03
CA TRP A 218 2.36 -28.84 10.94
C TRP A 218 1.56 -29.75 10.00
N THR A 219 2.07 -30.96 9.71
CA THR A 219 1.42 -31.90 8.81
C THR A 219 0.07 -32.33 9.37
N ASP A 220 -0.99 -32.22 8.56
CA ASP A 220 -2.38 -32.50 8.96
C ASP A 220 -2.84 -31.72 10.20
N GLY A 221 -2.24 -30.54 10.44
CA GLY A 221 -2.67 -29.61 11.49
C GLY A 221 -4.10 -29.14 11.27
N SER A 222 -4.85 -29.01 12.36
CA SER A 222 -6.25 -28.57 12.36
C SER A 222 -6.52 -27.41 13.32
N ILE A 223 -5.54 -27.03 14.13
CA ILE A 223 -5.66 -25.96 15.12
C ILE A 223 -5.13 -24.68 14.48
N PRO A 224 -5.94 -23.62 14.35
CA PRO A 224 -5.51 -22.36 13.73
C PRO A 224 -4.27 -21.78 14.42
N TRP A 225 -3.28 -21.35 13.64
CA TRP A 225 -2.08 -20.67 14.12
C TRP A 225 -1.85 -19.38 13.34
N LEU A 226 -1.82 -18.26 14.05
CA LEU A 226 -1.75 -16.93 13.46
C LEU A 226 -0.38 -16.30 13.64
N ASN A 227 0.10 -15.63 12.58
CA ASN A 227 1.29 -14.79 12.63
C ASN A 227 0.92 -13.29 12.62
N SER A 228 1.91 -12.43 12.83
CA SER A 228 1.70 -10.99 12.97
C SER A 228 1.20 -10.25 11.72
N SER A 229 1.04 -10.91 10.57
CA SER A 229 0.42 -10.27 9.39
C SER A 229 -1.06 -9.91 9.62
N VAL A 230 -1.76 -10.65 10.50
CA VAL A 230 -3.21 -10.51 10.71
C VAL A 230 -3.62 -9.20 11.39
N VAL A 231 -2.71 -8.53 12.12
CA VAL A 231 -3.03 -7.30 12.86
C VAL A 231 -3.33 -6.08 11.97
N ASN A 232 -3.07 -6.20 10.65
CA ASN A 232 -3.42 -5.18 9.66
C ASN A 232 -4.89 -5.30 9.17
N GLN A 233 -5.59 -6.37 9.56
CA GLN A 233 -6.96 -6.63 9.14
C GLN A 233 -7.96 -5.89 10.06
N ASP A 234 -9.22 -5.78 9.63
CA ASP A 234 -10.28 -5.23 10.48
C ASP A 234 -10.80 -6.27 11.50
N ASP A 235 -10.86 -7.54 11.10
CA ASP A 235 -11.26 -8.69 11.94
C ASP A 235 -10.54 -9.95 11.43
N VAL A 236 -10.20 -10.89 12.32
CA VAL A 236 -9.59 -12.18 11.97
C VAL A 236 -10.63 -13.28 12.07
N THR A 237 -11.11 -13.74 10.92
CA THR A 237 -12.18 -14.75 10.81
C THR A 237 -11.72 -16.11 10.31
N ASP A 238 -10.46 -16.24 9.91
CA ASP A 238 -9.86 -17.48 9.40
C ASP A 238 -8.35 -17.50 9.65
N ALA A 239 -7.72 -18.66 9.43
CA ALA A 239 -6.28 -18.83 9.51
C ALA A 239 -5.71 -19.52 8.26
N ASP A 240 -4.54 -19.04 7.81
CA ASP A 240 -3.83 -19.63 6.67
C ASP A 240 -2.91 -20.80 7.06
N GLN A 241 -2.67 -20.97 8.35
CA GLN A 241 -1.76 -21.99 8.89
C GLN A 241 -2.38 -22.69 10.08
N PHE A 242 -2.05 -23.97 10.19
CA PHE A 242 -2.60 -24.85 11.20
C PHE A 242 -1.49 -25.67 11.83
N VAL A 243 -1.58 -25.85 13.15
CA VAL A 243 -0.68 -26.68 13.93
C VAL A 243 -1.41 -27.92 14.42
N THR A 244 -0.64 -28.95 14.78
CA THR A 244 -1.17 -30.20 15.32
C THR A 244 -1.39 -30.11 16.83
N GLU A 245 -2.16 -31.06 17.36
CA GLU A 245 -2.33 -31.27 18.80
C GLU A 245 -0.99 -31.55 19.52
N ILE A 246 -0.01 -32.12 18.81
CA ILE A 246 1.35 -32.36 19.32
C ILE A 246 2.02 -31.01 19.60
N ALA A 247 1.95 -30.07 18.63
CA ALA A 247 2.51 -28.74 18.81
C ALA A 247 1.86 -28.01 19.99
N LEU A 248 0.52 -28.11 20.14
CA LEU A 248 -0.22 -27.50 21.25
C LEU A 248 0.28 -27.97 22.62
N ARG A 249 0.67 -29.25 22.73
CA ARG A 249 1.16 -29.86 23.99
C ARG A 249 2.63 -29.58 24.26
N GLU A 250 3.46 -29.52 23.22
CA GLU A 250 4.92 -29.42 23.35
C GLU A 250 5.43 -27.97 23.28
N CYS A 251 4.64 -27.04 22.73
CA CYS A 251 4.98 -25.62 22.60
C CYS A 251 4.09 -24.72 23.46
N HIS A 252 4.54 -23.47 23.70
CA HIS A 252 3.71 -22.45 24.34
C HIS A 252 2.72 -21.83 23.35
N LEU A 253 1.59 -22.51 23.15
CA LEU A 253 0.54 -22.11 22.22
C LEU A 253 -0.79 -21.92 22.96
N PRO A 254 -1.02 -20.75 23.59
CA PRO A 254 -2.29 -20.48 24.24
C PRO A 254 -3.43 -20.48 23.21
N LEU A 255 -4.54 -21.12 23.58
CA LEU A 255 -5.75 -21.17 22.76
C LEU A 255 -6.60 -19.92 23.02
N VAL A 256 -6.41 -18.91 22.17
CA VAL A 256 -7.04 -17.60 22.31
C VAL A 256 -8.47 -17.66 21.81
N GLN A 257 -9.40 -17.24 22.66
CA GLN A 257 -10.84 -17.30 22.38
C GLN A 257 -11.31 -16.14 21.49
N PRO A 258 -12.36 -16.34 20.68
CA PRO A 258 -13.05 -15.25 19.99
C PRO A 258 -13.44 -14.10 20.93
N GLY A 259 -13.40 -12.88 20.43
CA GLY A 259 -13.61 -11.66 21.22
C GLY A 259 -12.35 -11.18 21.96
N SER A 260 -11.20 -11.80 21.73
CA SER A 260 -9.90 -11.27 22.15
C SER A 260 -9.38 -10.25 21.13
N ILE A 261 -8.49 -9.36 21.56
CA ILE A 261 -7.75 -8.44 20.67
C ILE A 261 -6.35 -9.00 20.48
N LEU A 262 -5.85 -9.05 19.25
CA LEU A 262 -4.43 -9.32 18.96
C LEU A 262 -3.71 -8.02 18.70
N VAL A 263 -2.61 -7.78 19.41
CA VAL A 263 -1.78 -6.58 19.29
C VAL A 263 -0.40 -6.98 18.76
N GLY A 264 0.05 -6.33 17.69
CA GLY A 264 1.40 -6.52 17.16
C GLY A 264 2.43 -5.97 18.14
N ILE A 265 3.24 -6.85 18.74
CA ILE A 265 4.23 -6.47 19.75
C ILE A 265 5.63 -6.31 19.18
N THR A 266 5.91 -6.92 18.04
CA THR A 266 7.20 -6.81 17.36
C THR A 266 6.99 -6.77 15.85
N GLY A 267 7.99 -6.30 15.11
CA GLY A 267 7.95 -6.21 13.66
C GLY A 267 8.41 -4.85 13.14
N GLN A 268 9.06 -4.84 11.98
CA GLN A 268 9.47 -3.63 11.28
C GLN A 268 8.29 -3.02 10.50
N GLY A 269 8.32 -1.72 10.23
CA GLY A 269 7.23 -1.03 9.53
C GLY A 269 6.03 -0.72 10.43
N LYS A 270 4.79 -0.95 9.94
CA LYS A 270 3.54 -0.53 10.61
C LYS A 270 2.93 -1.55 11.59
N THR A 271 3.44 -2.79 11.63
CA THR A 271 2.83 -3.90 12.41
C THR A 271 2.80 -3.66 13.91
N ARG A 272 3.91 -3.17 14.48
CA ARG A 272 4.01 -2.92 15.92
C ARG A 272 3.05 -1.81 16.35
N GLY A 273 2.23 -2.11 17.36
CA GLY A 273 1.18 -1.25 17.91
C GLY A 273 -0.18 -1.37 17.22
N GLN A 274 -0.29 -2.11 16.11
CA GLN A 274 -1.60 -2.37 15.48
C GLN A 274 -2.38 -3.41 16.28
N ALA A 275 -3.72 -3.31 16.18
CA ALA A 275 -4.63 -4.17 16.91
C ALA A 275 -5.81 -4.62 16.04
N VAL A 276 -6.20 -5.89 16.19
CA VAL A 276 -7.31 -6.52 15.48
C VAL A 276 -8.15 -7.36 16.44
N VAL A 277 -9.45 -7.49 16.17
CA VAL A 277 -10.32 -8.41 16.92
C VAL A 277 -10.21 -9.81 16.32
N LEU A 278 -10.14 -10.82 17.18
CA LEU A 278 -10.14 -12.22 16.79
C LEU A 278 -11.57 -12.77 16.87
N SER A 279 -12.07 -13.33 15.78
CA SER A 279 -13.42 -13.90 15.68
C SER A 279 -13.46 -15.44 15.63
N ILE A 280 -12.30 -16.08 15.62
CA ILE A 280 -12.13 -17.54 15.69
C ILE A 280 -11.30 -17.94 16.90
N GLU A 281 -11.43 -19.19 17.33
CA GLU A 281 -10.47 -19.74 18.30
C GLU A 281 -9.15 -20.02 17.57
N ALA A 282 -8.03 -19.51 18.09
CA ALA A 282 -6.74 -19.68 17.44
C ALA A 282 -5.56 -19.61 18.42
N THR A 283 -4.44 -20.19 18.01
CA THR A 283 -3.13 -19.98 18.63
C THR A 283 -2.38 -18.86 17.90
N ILE A 284 -1.39 -18.25 18.54
CA ILE A 284 -0.65 -17.12 17.98
C ILE A 284 0.86 -17.29 18.10
N ASN A 285 1.61 -16.59 17.26
CA ASN A 285 3.07 -16.53 17.35
C ASN A 285 3.56 -15.58 18.47
N GLN A 286 4.89 -15.53 18.67
CA GLN A 286 5.57 -14.67 19.65
C GLN A 286 5.56 -13.17 19.31
N HIS A 287 5.15 -12.81 18.09
CA HIS A 287 5.20 -11.44 17.60
C HIS A 287 3.89 -10.68 17.84
N MET A 288 2.91 -11.34 18.46
CA MET A 288 1.64 -10.76 18.89
C MET A 288 1.39 -11.04 20.37
N ALA A 289 0.72 -10.10 21.03
CA ALA A 289 0.08 -10.33 22.31
C ALA A 289 -1.42 -10.50 22.09
N PHE A 290 -2.05 -11.46 22.77
CA PHE A 290 -3.49 -11.45 22.93
C PHE A 290 -3.87 -10.61 24.15
N VAL A 291 -5.00 -9.93 24.07
CA VAL A 291 -5.66 -9.22 25.15
C VAL A 291 -7.07 -9.76 25.23
N ARG A 292 -7.37 -10.56 26.25
CA ARG A 292 -8.68 -11.19 26.47
C ARG A 292 -9.45 -10.37 27.50
N PRO A 293 -10.36 -9.47 27.07
CA PRO A 293 -11.07 -8.57 27.97
C PRO A 293 -12.13 -9.30 28.81
N GLU A 294 -12.44 -8.77 29.99
CA GLU A 294 -13.63 -9.12 30.75
C GLU A 294 -14.88 -8.62 30.01
N HIS A 295 -15.54 -9.49 29.25
CA HIS A 295 -16.67 -9.13 28.36
C HIS A 295 -17.86 -8.43 29.05
N ARG A 296 -18.00 -8.54 30.38
CA ARG A 296 -19.04 -7.83 31.14
C ARG A 296 -18.73 -6.35 31.32
N ARG A 297 -17.46 -5.97 31.23
CA ARG A 297 -16.95 -4.62 31.47
C ARG A 297 -16.47 -3.94 30.19
N VAL A 298 -15.94 -4.70 29.25
CA VAL A 298 -15.27 -4.15 28.07
C VAL A 298 -15.77 -4.79 26.78
N ASP A 299 -16.17 -3.95 25.83
CA ASP A 299 -16.39 -4.36 24.46
C ASP A 299 -15.06 -4.47 23.71
N ALA A 300 -14.79 -5.63 23.12
CA ALA A 300 -13.51 -5.90 22.46
C ALA A 300 -13.23 -4.97 21.27
N ARG A 301 -14.27 -4.58 20.53
CA ARG A 301 -14.14 -3.66 19.38
C ARG A 301 -13.87 -2.25 19.88
N PHE A 302 -14.53 -1.82 20.96
CA PHE A 302 -14.21 -0.56 21.63
C PHE A 302 -12.71 -0.50 22.00
N LEU A 303 -12.21 -1.51 22.72
CA LEU A 303 -10.81 -1.57 23.11
C LEU A 303 -9.86 -1.60 21.90
N ARG A 304 -10.21 -2.33 20.84
CA ARG A 304 -9.46 -2.31 19.58
C ARG A 304 -9.37 -0.90 18.98
N TRP A 305 -10.46 -0.12 18.98
CA TRP A 305 -10.41 1.26 18.47
C TRP A 305 -9.63 2.20 19.37
N VAL A 306 -9.62 1.96 20.68
CA VAL A 306 -8.73 2.67 21.61
C VAL A 306 -7.27 2.41 21.25
N PHE A 307 -6.87 1.14 21.02
CA PHE A 307 -5.52 0.82 20.55
C PHE A 307 -5.20 1.46 19.19
N PHE A 308 -6.17 1.47 18.26
CA PHE A 308 -6.02 2.16 16.97
C PHE A 308 -5.76 3.67 17.15
N ALA A 309 -6.49 4.34 18.04
CA ALA A 309 -6.29 5.76 18.33
C ALA A 309 -4.93 6.02 19.01
N ALA A 310 -4.48 5.10 19.87
CA ALA A 310 -3.22 5.16 20.58
C ALA A 310 -1.99 4.71 19.77
N TYR A 311 -2.15 4.30 18.52
CA TYR A 311 -1.10 3.66 17.71
C TYR A 311 0.24 4.41 17.73
N ASP A 312 0.24 5.73 17.47
CA ASP A 312 1.47 6.51 17.43
C ASP A 312 2.16 6.58 18.80
N TYR A 313 1.38 6.62 19.89
CA TYR A 313 1.91 6.63 21.24
C TYR A 313 2.47 5.28 21.66
N LEU A 314 1.78 4.17 21.36
CA LEU A 314 2.28 2.81 21.59
C LEU A 314 3.62 2.58 20.87
N ARG A 315 3.78 3.16 19.67
CA ARG A 315 5.05 3.11 18.96
C ARG A 315 6.12 3.96 19.60
N TYR A 316 5.79 5.18 19.99
CA TYR A 316 6.71 6.08 20.66
C TYR A 316 7.29 5.43 21.93
N ILE A 317 6.45 4.89 22.81
CA ILE A 317 6.93 4.25 24.05
C ILE A 317 7.78 3.01 23.76
N SER A 318 7.46 2.22 22.72
CA SER A 318 8.24 1.03 22.35
C SER A 318 9.61 1.34 21.71
N ASP A 319 9.85 2.59 21.29
CA ASP A 319 11.15 3.03 20.76
C ASP A 319 12.04 3.69 21.84
N ASP A 320 11.44 4.26 22.88
CA ASP A 320 12.12 5.07 23.92
C ASP A 320 12.37 4.28 25.23
N ALA A 321 11.68 3.16 25.47
CA ALA A 321 11.64 2.45 26.76
C ALA A 321 12.85 1.57 27.13
N GLY A 322 14.08 1.88 26.69
CA GLY A 322 15.34 1.37 27.26
C GLY A 322 15.63 -0.15 27.21
N GLY A 323 14.64 -1.00 26.96
CA GLY A 323 14.77 -2.43 26.65
C GLY A 323 14.87 -2.65 25.15
N THR A 324 15.60 -3.69 24.73
CA THR A 324 15.87 -4.14 23.36
C THR A 324 15.14 -3.34 22.27
N LYS A 325 15.81 -2.29 21.74
CA LYS A 325 15.28 -1.33 20.75
C LYS A 325 14.33 -2.01 19.75
N GLY A 326 13.02 -1.72 19.82
CA GLY A 326 12.10 -2.08 18.74
C GLY A 326 10.87 -2.93 19.08
N ALA A 327 10.52 -3.17 20.34
CA ALA A 327 9.41 -4.06 20.72
C ALA A 327 8.47 -3.44 21.77
N LEU A 328 7.19 -3.79 21.72
CA LEU A 328 6.17 -3.50 22.75
C LEU A 328 5.94 -4.79 23.55
N THR A 329 6.24 -4.85 24.83
CA THR A 329 6.10 -6.07 25.64
C THR A 329 4.66 -6.30 26.12
N CYS A 330 4.33 -7.54 26.52
CA CYS A 330 3.05 -7.83 27.17
C CYS A 330 2.86 -7.03 28.47
N GLU A 331 3.95 -6.75 29.19
CA GLU A 331 3.93 -5.93 30.40
C GLU A 331 3.56 -4.48 30.08
N GLU A 332 4.15 -3.89 29.02
CA GLU A 332 3.80 -2.56 28.55
C GLU A 332 2.34 -2.47 28.11
N VAL A 333 1.83 -3.49 27.41
CA VAL A 333 0.40 -3.58 27.08
C VAL A 333 -0.45 -3.65 28.36
N ALA A 334 -0.04 -4.44 29.35
CA ALA A 334 -0.78 -4.59 30.60
C ALA A 334 -0.85 -3.29 31.43
N VAL A 335 0.23 -2.50 31.48
CA VAL A 335 0.25 -1.22 32.22
C VAL A 335 -0.26 -0.04 31.41
N PHE A 336 -0.48 -0.21 30.11
CA PHE A 336 -1.05 0.81 29.23
C PHE A 336 -2.41 1.26 29.77
N LYS A 337 -2.59 2.58 29.87
CA LYS A 337 -3.80 3.19 30.41
C LYS A 337 -4.74 3.62 29.30
N VAL A 338 -6.01 3.30 29.47
CA VAL A 338 -7.08 3.58 28.50
C VAL A 338 -8.29 4.24 29.17
N PRO A 339 -9.04 5.07 28.44
CA PRO A 339 -10.35 5.52 28.87
C PRO A 339 -11.33 4.36 28.82
N LEU A 340 -12.17 4.24 29.84
CA LEU A 340 -13.16 3.19 29.94
C LEU A 340 -14.54 3.78 30.32
N PRO A 341 -15.40 4.07 29.31
CA PRO A 341 -16.80 4.41 29.54
C PRO A 341 -17.60 3.24 30.13
N PRO A 342 -18.83 3.48 30.62
CA PRO A 342 -19.80 2.42 30.85
C PRO A 342 -20.00 1.53 29.61
N ILE A 343 -20.22 0.22 29.82
CA ILE A 343 -20.30 -0.77 28.73
C ILE A 343 -21.37 -0.44 27.67
N ASP A 344 -22.49 0.15 28.07
CA ASP A 344 -23.55 0.53 27.13
C ASP A 344 -23.13 1.71 26.24
N GLU A 345 -22.35 2.65 26.79
CA GLU A 345 -21.76 3.75 26.01
C GLU A 345 -20.65 3.24 25.08
N GLN A 346 -19.82 2.29 25.53
CA GLN A 346 -18.85 1.61 24.65
C GLN A 346 -19.56 1.00 23.44
N ARG A 347 -20.65 0.24 23.66
CA ARG A 347 -21.45 -0.38 22.59
C ARG A 347 -22.11 0.65 21.67
N ALA A 348 -22.59 1.77 22.22
CA ALA A 348 -23.13 2.86 21.40
C ALA A 348 -22.05 3.48 20.51
N ILE A 349 -20.84 3.72 21.06
CA ILE A 349 -19.67 4.18 20.31
C ILE A 349 -19.31 3.18 19.21
N VAL A 350 -19.26 1.89 19.54
CA VAL A 350 -18.99 0.79 18.59
C VAL A 350 -19.96 0.86 17.41
N ALA A 351 -21.26 0.90 17.70
CA ALA A 351 -22.30 0.93 16.66
C ALA A 351 -22.19 2.18 15.78
N HIS A 352 -21.97 3.35 16.39
CA HIS A 352 -21.81 4.61 15.66
C HIS A 352 -20.57 4.60 14.76
N VAL A 353 -19.42 4.22 15.33
CA VAL A 353 -18.15 4.13 14.60
C VAL A 353 -18.29 3.16 13.44
N THR A 354 -18.77 1.94 13.67
CA THR A 354 -18.98 0.95 12.60
C THR A 354 -19.85 1.49 11.46
N ALA A 355 -20.98 2.14 11.78
CA ALA A 355 -21.90 2.68 10.77
C ALA A 355 -21.25 3.79 9.93
N GLU A 356 -20.59 4.74 10.58
CA GLU A 356 -19.96 5.88 9.90
C GLU A 356 -18.70 5.45 9.12
N THR A 357 -17.88 4.57 9.69
CA THR A 357 -16.69 4.04 9.02
C THR A 357 -17.07 3.18 7.80
N GLY A 358 -18.17 2.44 7.85
CA GLY A 358 -18.66 1.65 6.72
C GLY A 358 -19.04 2.52 5.52
N LYS A 359 -19.60 3.72 5.75
CA LYS A 359 -19.87 4.69 4.67
C LYS A 359 -18.57 5.20 4.03
N LEU A 360 -17.55 5.47 4.84
CA LEU A 360 -16.23 5.91 4.35
C LEU A 360 -15.54 4.80 3.56
N ASP A 361 -15.64 3.55 3.99
CA ASP A 361 -15.05 2.40 3.29
C ASP A 361 -15.73 2.14 1.95
N ALA A 362 -17.06 2.24 1.89
CA ALA A 362 -17.79 2.13 0.63
C ALA A 362 -17.35 3.22 -0.38
N LEU A 363 -17.16 4.46 0.08
CA LEU A 363 -16.69 5.56 -0.76
C LEU A 363 -15.23 5.38 -1.17
N ARG A 364 -14.38 4.88 -0.27
CA ARG A 364 -12.99 4.51 -0.57
C ARG A 364 -12.93 3.46 -1.67
N ALA A 365 -13.65 2.35 -1.52
CA ALA A 365 -13.69 1.27 -2.50
C ALA A 365 -14.23 1.74 -3.87
N ALA A 366 -15.26 2.59 -3.88
CA ALA A 366 -15.77 3.19 -5.12
C ALA A 366 -14.74 4.12 -5.79
N THR A 367 -13.97 4.86 -5.00
CA THR A 367 -12.91 5.74 -5.50
C THR A 367 -11.74 4.93 -6.06
N GLU A 368 -11.30 3.87 -5.38
CA GLU A 368 -10.26 2.94 -5.85
C GLU A 368 -10.67 2.28 -7.19
N ARG A 369 -11.94 1.82 -7.30
CA ARG A 369 -12.48 1.32 -8.59
C ARG A 369 -12.45 2.38 -9.69
N THR A 370 -12.82 3.62 -9.37
CA THR A 370 -12.82 4.72 -10.35
C THR A 370 -11.40 5.00 -10.84
N ILE A 371 -10.40 4.97 -9.95
CA ILE A 371 -8.98 5.11 -10.32
C ILE A 371 -8.57 4.00 -11.29
N GLY A 372 -8.94 2.75 -11.01
CA GLY A 372 -8.70 1.62 -11.92
C GLY A 372 -9.26 1.87 -13.33
N LEU A 373 -10.55 2.23 -13.42
CA LEU A 373 -11.22 2.51 -14.69
C LEU A 373 -10.61 3.71 -15.45
N LEU A 374 -10.17 4.74 -14.73
CA LEU A 374 -9.49 5.89 -15.35
C LEU A 374 -8.15 5.49 -15.97
N ARG A 375 -7.40 4.60 -15.29
CA ARG A 375 -6.13 4.07 -15.80
C ARG A 375 -6.33 3.20 -17.04
N GLU A 376 -7.31 2.30 -17.01
CA GLU A 376 -7.69 1.48 -18.16
C GLU A 376 -8.12 2.33 -19.35
N ARG A 377 -8.98 3.34 -19.12
CA ARG A 377 -9.43 4.25 -20.18
C ARG A 377 -8.27 4.99 -20.82
N CYS A 378 -7.29 5.44 -20.04
CA CYS A 378 -6.12 6.12 -20.57
C CYS A 378 -5.30 5.22 -21.49
N ALA A 379 -5.10 3.96 -21.09
CA ALA A 379 -4.41 2.97 -21.92
C ALA A 379 -5.10 2.78 -23.28
N ALA A 380 -6.42 2.60 -23.24
CA ALA A 380 -7.23 2.40 -24.43
C ALA A 380 -7.16 3.64 -25.34
N LEU A 381 -7.28 4.84 -24.76
CA LEU A 381 -7.21 6.10 -25.49
C LEU A 381 -5.88 6.25 -26.24
N ILE A 382 -4.75 6.00 -25.56
CA ILE A 382 -3.42 6.07 -26.17
C ILE A 382 -3.33 5.05 -27.32
N ALA A 383 -3.70 3.79 -27.07
CA ALA A 383 -3.62 2.74 -28.08
C ALA A 383 -4.50 3.02 -29.30
N GLU A 384 -5.74 3.48 -29.12
CA GLU A 384 -6.66 3.80 -30.21
C GLU A 384 -6.20 5.04 -31.00
N ALA A 385 -5.66 6.06 -30.33
CA ALA A 385 -5.15 7.26 -30.98
C ALA A 385 -3.93 6.95 -31.86
N VAL A 386 -2.93 6.24 -31.34
CA VAL A 386 -1.70 5.96 -32.10
C VAL A 386 -1.90 4.92 -33.22
N THR A 387 -2.96 4.13 -33.16
CA THR A 387 -3.32 3.17 -34.22
C THR A 387 -4.32 3.72 -35.24
N GLY A 388 -4.77 4.96 -35.09
CA GLY A 388 -5.73 5.59 -36.01
C GLY A 388 -7.14 5.02 -35.92
N ARG A 389 -7.50 4.39 -34.79
CA ARG A 389 -8.88 3.93 -34.52
C ARG A 389 -9.79 5.07 -34.04
N LEU A 390 -9.21 6.19 -33.60
CA LEU A 390 -9.94 7.43 -33.33
C LEU A 390 -9.98 8.31 -34.60
N PRO A 391 -11.13 8.91 -34.93
CA PRO A 391 -11.22 9.94 -35.96
C PRO A 391 -10.68 11.26 -35.40
N LEU A 392 -9.37 11.46 -35.51
CA LEU A 392 -8.65 12.65 -35.03
C LEU A 392 -8.20 13.58 -36.16
#